data_AF-A0A256LCW5-F1
#
_entry.id   AF-A0A256LCW5-F1
#
_cell.length_a   1.000
_cell.length_b   1.000
_cell.length_c   1.000
_cell.angle_alpha   90.00
_cell.angle_beta   90.00
_cell.angle_gamma   90.00
#
_symmetry.space_group_name_H-M   'P 1'
#
loop_
_entity.id
_entity.type
_entity.pdbx_description
1 polymer ?
#
loop_
_entity_poly.entity_id
_entity_poly.type
_entity_poly.pdbx_seq_one_letter_code
_entity_poly.pdbx_strand_id
1 'polypeptide(L)'
;MILQQLLHIEKIRKKKIMIKFPEDKPRVPKKEPRYFFIYGKPMSGKTFFASYFPHALDINTDDNAEQSRVPFVSLLKDENNEPVSDIRGRLFEIIKGLPQTSFKTVIIDTIEDVVDAITKQITDEAGEKYISDGKLSYGKGSGMVKKVINDLVLDLKALPVNVIWISREEEQTDIASGVTKNIPALKQKYYNIIAGNCDLVIRTQKTGKEHIRVIEEKRADYKPEDISDEQVRKLLTSCLGMFN
;
A
#
# COMPACT_ATOMS: atom_id res chain seq x y z
N MET A 1 17.76 10.36 -43.98
CA MET A 1 18.10 10.25 -42.54
C MET A 1 17.81 11.53 -41.75
N ILE A 2 18.33 12.70 -42.15
CA ILE A 2 18.18 13.97 -41.40
C ILE A 2 16.71 14.40 -41.24
N LEU A 3 15.86 14.20 -42.26
CA LEU A 3 14.44 14.58 -42.21
C LEU A 3 13.61 13.75 -41.21
N GLN A 4 13.91 12.45 -41.07
CA GLN A 4 13.26 11.59 -40.07
C GLN A 4 13.69 11.94 -38.65
N GLN A 5 14.96 12.35 -38.47
CA GLN A 5 15.48 12.80 -37.19
C GLN A 5 14.87 14.14 -36.77
N LEU A 6 14.68 15.08 -37.72
CA LEU A 6 13.99 16.35 -37.50
C LEU A 6 12.49 16.14 -37.16
N LEU A 7 11.79 15.25 -37.86
CA LEU A 7 10.40 14.88 -37.54
C LEU A 7 10.26 14.20 -36.17
N HIS A 8 11.26 13.43 -35.75
CA HIS A 8 11.29 12.83 -34.41
C HIS A 8 11.54 13.89 -33.32
N ILE A 9 12.46 14.83 -33.56
CA ILE A 9 12.74 15.97 -32.66
C ILE A 9 11.53 16.91 -32.57
N GLU A 10 10.80 17.14 -33.66
CA GLU A 10 9.55 17.91 -33.63
C GLU A 10 8.39 17.19 -32.93
N LYS A 11 8.28 15.86 -33.06
CA LYS A 11 7.32 15.05 -32.28
C LYS A 11 7.61 15.12 -30.78
N ILE A 12 8.89 15.14 -30.39
CA ILE A 12 9.30 15.31 -28.99
C ILE A 12 9.04 16.75 -28.52
N ARG A 13 9.28 17.76 -29.36
CA ARG A 13 9.00 19.19 -29.04
C ARG A 13 7.51 19.53 -28.95
N LYS A 14 6.61 18.80 -29.63
CA LYS A 14 5.17 19.11 -29.68
C LYS A 14 4.31 18.50 -28.58
N LYS A 15 4.83 17.61 -27.72
CA LYS A 15 4.13 17.25 -26.47
C LYS A 15 4.44 18.25 -25.35
N LYS A 16 4.27 19.54 -25.64
CA LYS A 16 4.25 20.58 -24.59
C LYS A 16 2.99 20.33 -23.78
N ILE A 17 3.10 19.61 -22.66
CA ILE A 17 1.99 19.41 -21.73
C ILE A 17 1.61 20.80 -21.22
N MET A 18 0.56 21.38 -21.81
CA MET A 18 0.01 22.64 -21.32
C MET A 18 -0.66 22.35 -19.99
N ILE A 19 -0.01 22.73 -18.90
CA ILE A 19 -0.57 22.66 -17.56
C ILE A 19 -1.71 23.68 -17.51
N LYS A 20 -2.94 23.20 -17.39
CA LYS A 20 -4.10 24.06 -17.13
C LYS A 20 -4.17 24.34 -15.63
N PHE A 21 -3.84 25.57 -15.24
CA PHE A 21 -4.00 25.99 -13.85
C PHE A 21 -5.50 26.09 -13.49
N PRO A 22 -5.88 25.74 -12.25
CA PRO A 22 -7.24 25.92 -11.77
C PRO A 22 -7.58 27.42 -11.61
N GLU A 23 -8.87 27.74 -11.51
CA GLU A 23 -9.29 29.06 -11.02
C GLU A 23 -8.80 29.29 -9.59
N ASP A 24 -8.38 30.53 -9.30
CA ASP A 24 -7.94 30.96 -7.97
C ASP A 24 -9.13 31.23 -7.04
N LYS A 25 -9.77 30.13 -6.60
CA LYS A 25 -10.88 30.16 -5.65
C LYS A 25 -10.81 28.96 -4.70
N PRO A 26 -11.25 29.12 -3.44
CA PRO A 26 -11.39 27.99 -2.51
C PRO A 26 -12.25 26.87 -3.11
N ARG A 27 -11.83 25.63 -2.90
CA ARG A 27 -12.57 24.43 -3.33
C ARG A 27 -13.11 23.71 -2.11
N VAL A 28 -14.33 23.18 -2.22
CA VAL A 28 -14.86 22.25 -1.22
C VAL A 28 -14.11 20.92 -1.39
N PRO A 29 -13.43 20.40 -0.37
CA PRO A 29 -12.74 19.12 -0.46
C PRO A 29 -13.75 18.00 -0.74
N LYS A 30 -13.48 17.17 -1.75
CA LYS A 30 -14.19 15.91 -1.91
C LYS A 30 -13.69 14.96 -0.82
N LYS A 31 -14.55 14.68 0.16
CA LYS A 31 -14.28 13.68 1.19
C LYS A 31 -14.71 12.34 0.62
N GLU A 32 -13.76 11.45 0.33
CA GLU A 32 -14.04 10.06 -0.05
C GLU A 32 -12.78 9.25 0.26
N PRO A 33 -12.80 8.35 1.26
CA PRO A 33 -11.62 7.57 1.63
C PRO A 33 -11.30 6.53 0.55
N ARG A 34 -10.03 6.45 0.17
CA ARG A 34 -9.51 5.50 -0.84
C ARG A 34 -8.26 4.75 -0.39
N TYR A 35 -7.55 5.28 0.60
CA TYR A 35 -6.29 4.72 1.08
C TYR A 35 -6.49 4.19 2.50
N PHE A 36 -6.26 2.90 2.72
CA PHE A 36 -6.57 2.23 3.98
C PHE A 36 -5.34 1.50 4.50
N PHE A 37 -5.01 1.71 5.77
CA PHE A 37 -4.01 0.91 6.49
C PHE A 37 -4.74 -0.03 7.43
N ILE A 38 -4.67 -1.33 7.21
CA ILE A 38 -5.40 -2.34 7.98
C ILE A 38 -4.41 -3.25 8.71
N TYR A 39 -4.51 -3.30 10.04
CA TYR A 39 -3.62 -4.11 10.86
C TYR A 39 -4.37 -4.95 11.90
N GLY A 40 -3.65 -5.86 12.56
CA GLY A 40 -4.20 -6.82 13.52
C GLY A 40 -3.42 -8.13 13.58
N LYS A 41 -3.68 -8.93 14.61
CA LYS A 41 -3.04 -10.24 14.83
C LYS A 41 -3.29 -11.22 13.66
N PRO A 42 -2.49 -12.29 13.50
CA PRO A 42 -2.84 -13.37 12.59
C PRO A 42 -4.29 -13.84 12.81
N MET A 43 -4.99 -14.15 11.71
CA MET A 43 -6.40 -14.60 11.72
C MET A 43 -7.42 -13.59 12.31
N SER A 44 -7.06 -12.32 12.52
CA SER A 44 -8.00 -11.28 12.94
C SER A 44 -9.04 -10.91 11.87
N GLY A 45 -8.84 -11.36 10.62
CA GLY A 45 -9.73 -11.09 9.49
C GLY A 45 -9.32 -9.88 8.64
N LYS A 46 -8.05 -9.45 8.68
CA LYS A 46 -7.48 -8.38 7.83
C LYS A 46 -7.78 -8.60 6.33
N THR A 47 -7.19 -9.66 5.76
CA THR A 47 -7.32 -10.03 4.36
C THR A 47 -8.77 -10.35 4.01
N PHE A 48 -9.49 -11.03 4.92
CA PHE A 48 -10.91 -11.31 4.74
C PHE A 48 -11.74 -10.02 4.62
N PHE A 49 -11.52 -9.00 5.46
CA PHE A 49 -12.21 -7.73 5.36
C PHE A 49 -11.84 -6.96 4.08
N ALA A 50 -10.55 -6.87 3.78
CA ALA A 50 -10.05 -6.24 2.55
C ALA A 50 -10.63 -6.91 1.29
N SER A 51 -10.86 -8.23 1.33
CA SER A 51 -11.40 -9.00 0.23
C SER A 51 -12.83 -8.63 -0.18
N TYR A 52 -13.56 -7.86 0.64
CA TYR A 52 -14.89 -7.36 0.29
C TYR A 52 -14.84 -6.05 -0.49
N PHE A 53 -13.68 -5.41 -0.65
CA PHE A 53 -13.62 -4.21 -1.48
C PHE A 53 -13.90 -4.55 -2.96
N PRO A 54 -14.50 -3.62 -3.70
CA PRO A 54 -14.92 -3.86 -5.08
C PRO A 54 -13.73 -4.12 -5.99
N HIS A 55 -13.81 -5.16 -6.82
CA HIS A 55 -12.79 -5.57 -7.80
C HIS A 55 -11.37 -5.50 -7.23
N ALA A 56 -11.14 -6.21 -6.13
CA ALA A 56 -9.84 -6.27 -5.48
C ALA A 56 -8.85 -7.17 -6.25
N LEU A 57 -7.57 -6.79 -6.22
CA LEU A 57 -6.41 -7.60 -6.55
C LEU A 57 -5.51 -7.66 -5.32
N ASP A 58 -5.09 -8.86 -4.94
CA ASP A 58 -4.13 -9.06 -3.86
C ASP A 58 -2.70 -9.22 -4.40
N ILE A 59 -1.82 -8.26 -4.09
CA ILE A 59 -0.38 -8.40 -4.30
C ILE A 59 0.17 -9.07 -3.05
N ASN A 60 0.32 -10.37 -3.15
CA ASN A 60 0.53 -11.23 -2.00
C ASN A 60 2.01 -11.64 -1.86
N THR A 61 2.49 -11.72 -0.62
CA THR A 61 3.88 -12.07 -0.24
C THR A 61 4.00 -13.42 0.47
N ASP A 62 2.90 -14.15 0.67
CA ASP A 62 2.84 -15.46 1.28
C ASP A 62 2.15 -16.50 0.37
N ASP A 63 1.97 -17.73 0.86
CA ASP A 63 1.28 -18.80 0.12
C ASP A 63 -0.18 -18.95 0.57
N ASN A 64 -0.69 -18.06 1.42
CA ASN A 64 -2.06 -18.14 1.93
C ASN A 64 -3.10 -17.55 0.96
N ALA A 65 -2.64 -16.88 -0.10
CA ALA A 65 -3.50 -16.25 -1.11
C ALA A 65 -4.47 -17.22 -1.77
N GLU A 66 -4.08 -18.50 -1.94
CA GLU A 66 -4.94 -19.53 -2.55
C GLU A 66 -6.22 -19.81 -1.75
N GLN A 67 -6.23 -19.48 -0.45
CA GLN A 67 -7.40 -19.62 0.42
C GLN A 67 -8.30 -18.38 0.37
N SER A 68 -7.85 -17.31 -0.31
CA SER A 68 -8.61 -16.10 -0.54
C SER A 68 -9.55 -16.25 -1.73
N ARG A 69 -10.63 -15.47 -1.73
CA ARG A 69 -11.58 -15.41 -2.84
C ARG A 69 -11.25 -14.35 -3.88
N VAL A 70 -10.17 -13.61 -3.66
CA VAL A 70 -9.76 -12.46 -4.48
C VAL A 70 -8.64 -12.92 -5.40
N PRO A 71 -8.65 -12.52 -6.68
CA PRO A 71 -7.51 -12.75 -7.56
C PRO A 71 -6.24 -12.22 -6.93
N PHE A 72 -5.15 -12.97 -7.04
CA PHE A 72 -3.86 -12.56 -6.48
C PHE A 72 -2.75 -12.67 -7.51
N VAL A 73 -1.69 -11.90 -7.28
CA VAL A 73 -0.40 -12.04 -7.95
C VAL A 73 0.65 -12.20 -6.85
N SER A 74 1.41 -13.29 -6.89
CA SER A 74 2.55 -13.44 -5.97
C SER A 74 3.64 -12.45 -6.33
N LEU A 75 4.12 -11.71 -5.33
CA LEU A 75 5.29 -10.85 -5.46
C LEU A 75 6.59 -11.66 -5.42
N LEU A 76 6.60 -12.77 -4.68
CA LEU A 76 7.81 -13.56 -4.42
C LEU A 76 8.01 -14.69 -5.43
N LYS A 77 6.97 -15.10 -6.16
CA LYS A 77 7.01 -16.20 -7.12
C LYS A 77 6.46 -15.80 -8.49
N ASP A 78 7.01 -16.39 -9.54
CA ASP A 78 6.55 -16.22 -10.92
C ASP A 78 5.38 -17.15 -11.27
N GLU A 79 4.92 -17.15 -12.53
CA GLU A 79 3.85 -18.03 -13.00
C GLU A 79 4.17 -19.54 -12.94
N ASN A 80 5.45 -19.90 -12.85
CA ASN A 80 5.92 -21.28 -12.70
C ASN A 80 6.14 -21.66 -11.23
N ASN A 81 5.76 -20.80 -10.29
CA ASN A 81 5.96 -20.94 -8.85
C ASN A 81 7.46 -20.87 -8.43
N GLU A 82 8.32 -20.29 -9.27
CA GLU A 82 9.74 -20.13 -9.01
C GLU A 82 10.04 -18.79 -8.31
N PRO A 83 11.04 -18.73 -7.40
CA PRO A 83 11.40 -17.49 -6.71
C PRO A 83 11.82 -16.35 -7.66
N VAL A 84 11.27 -15.16 -7.44
CA VAL A 84 11.62 -13.95 -8.18
C VAL A 84 12.82 -13.26 -7.53
N SER A 85 13.85 -12.97 -8.32
CA SER A 85 15.03 -12.24 -7.86
C SER A 85 14.85 -10.72 -7.90
N ASP A 86 14.22 -10.18 -8.95
CA ASP A 86 13.92 -8.75 -9.08
C ASP A 86 12.53 -8.39 -8.54
N ILE A 87 12.42 -8.42 -7.20
CA ILE A 87 11.20 -8.08 -6.46
C ILE A 87 10.74 -6.65 -6.74
N ARG A 88 11.68 -5.69 -6.75
CA ARG A 88 11.38 -4.27 -7.03
C ARG A 88 10.83 -4.11 -8.45
N GLY A 89 11.49 -4.68 -9.45
CA GLY A 89 11.03 -4.61 -10.84
C GLY A 89 9.62 -5.18 -10.98
N ARG A 90 9.40 -6.39 -10.47
CA ARG A 90 8.08 -7.05 -10.49
C ARG A 90 7.00 -6.22 -9.82
N LEU A 91 7.27 -5.64 -8.65
CA LEU A 91 6.32 -4.78 -7.93
C LEU A 91 5.87 -3.59 -8.80
N PHE A 92 6.82 -2.86 -9.39
CA PHE A 92 6.51 -1.69 -10.21
C PHE A 92 5.87 -2.07 -11.56
N GLU A 93 6.18 -3.25 -12.12
CA GLU A 93 5.50 -3.76 -13.31
C GLU A 93 4.03 -4.08 -13.04
N ILE A 94 3.73 -4.71 -11.91
CA ILE A 94 2.34 -4.97 -11.49
C ILE A 94 1.57 -3.64 -11.38
N ILE A 95 2.14 -2.65 -10.68
CA ILE A 95 1.50 -1.34 -10.47
C ILE A 95 1.28 -0.61 -11.79
N LYS A 96 2.29 -0.61 -12.67
CA LYS A 96 2.20 -0.02 -14.00
C LYS A 96 1.17 -0.70 -14.89
N GLY A 97 0.91 -1.99 -14.66
CA GLY A 97 -0.11 -2.78 -15.35
C GLY A 97 -1.55 -2.48 -14.89
N LEU A 98 -1.75 -2.06 -13.62
CA LEU A 98 -3.07 -1.82 -13.03
C LEU A 98 -4.03 -0.98 -13.89
N PRO A 99 -3.62 0.14 -14.53
CA PRO A 99 -4.50 0.94 -15.39
C PRO A 99 -5.09 0.19 -16.59
N GLN A 100 -4.48 -0.93 -16.99
CA GLN A 100 -4.94 -1.76 -18.11
C GLN A 100 -5.89 -2.88 -17.67
N THR A 101 -6.25 -2.92 -16.39
CA THR A 101 -7.10 -3.95 -15.79
C THR A 101 -8.47 -3.40 -15.39
N SER A 102 -9.37 -4.28 -14.97
CA SER A 102 -10.66 -3.90 -14.36
C SER A 102 -10.62 -3.75 -12.84
N PHE A 103 -9.44 -3.90 -12.22
CA PHE A 103 -9.32 -3.82 -10.77
C PHE A 103 -9.56 -2.38 -10.29
N LYS A 104 -10.34 -2.26 -9.21
CA LYS A 104 -10.64 -0.97 -8.56
C LYS A 104 -10.01 -0.85 -7.18
N THR A 105 -9.48 -1.95 -6.65
CA THR A 105 -8.80 -1.99 -5.35
C THR A 105 -7.53 -2.83 -5.48
N VAL A 106 -6.42 -2.34 -4.95
CA VAL A 106 -5.20 -3.12 -4.79
C VAL A 106 -4.91 -3.32 -3.31
N ILE A 107 -4.64 -4.56 -2.93
CA ILE A 107 -4.27 -4.98 -1.58
C ILE A 107 -2.79 -5.35 -1.63
N ILE A 108 -2.02 -4.92 -0.63
CA ILE A 108 -0.63 -5.29 -0.45
C ILE A 108 -0.54 -6.07 0.87
N ASP A 109 -0.31 -7.38 0.77
CA ASP A 109 -0.41 -8.32 1.88
C ASP A 109 0.84 -9.22 1.99
N THR A 110 1.78 -9.04 2.94
CA THR A 110 1.89 -7.98 3.97
C THR A 110 2.97 -6.95 3.62
N ILE A 111 2.79 -5.70 4.06
CA ILE A 111 3.75 -4.62 3.77
C ILE A 111 5.12 -4.83 4.43
N GLU A 112 5.16 -5.53 5.57
CA GLU A 112 6.42 -5.91 6.21
C GLU A 112 7.25 -6.84 5.32
N ASP A 113 6.61 -7.85 4.71
CA ASP A 113 7.31 -8.80 3.84
C ASP A 113 7.76 -8.13 2.53
N VAL A 114 7.00 -7.16 2.00
CA VAL A 114 7.46 -6.32 0.88
C VAL A 114 8.73 -5.55 1.25
N VAL A 115 8.74 -4.93 2.43
CA VAL A 115 9.91 -4.20 2.95
C VAL A 115 11.11 -5.13 3.12
N ASP A 116 10.90 -6.33 3.67
CA ASP A 116 11.95 -7.31 3.90
C ASP A 116 12.51 -7.88 2.58
N ALA A 117 11.64 -8.17 1.61
CA ALA A 117 12.04 -8.64 0.28
C ALA A 117 12.85 -7.57 -0.49
N ILE A 118 12.42 -6.31 -0.46
CA ILE A 118 13.18 -5.19 -1.04
C ILE A 118 14.52 -5.00 -0.32
N THR A 119 14.53 -5.12 1.01
CA THR A 119 15.76 -5.03 1.81
C THR A 119 16.73 -6.13 1.41
N LYS A 120 16.24 -7.36 1.26
CA LYS A 120 17.02 -8.51 0.80
C LYS A 120 17.60 -8.30 -0.59
N GLN A 121 16.79 -7.86 -1.55
CA GLN A 121 17.27 -7.58 -2.91
C GLN A 121 18.41 -6.54 -2.88
N ILE A 122 18.27 -5.46 -2.09
CA ILE A 122 19.31 -4.43 -1.96
C ILE A 122 20.59 -4.98 -1.33
N THR A 123 20.51 -5.82 -0.30
CA THR A 123 21.69 -6.44 0.31
C THR A 123 22.39 -7.39 -0.67
N ASP A 124 21.63 -8.20 -1.40
CA ASP A 124 22.15 -9.15 -2.39
C ASP A 124 22.86 -8.41 -3.53
N GLU A 125 22.27 -7.34 -4.07
CA GLU A 125 22.85 -6.51 -5.13
C GLU A 125 24.15 -5.81 -4.70
N ALA A 126 24.26 -5.45 -3.43
CA ALA A 126 25.48 -4.84 -2.88
C ALA A 126 26.58 -5.88 -2.58
N GLY A 127 26.22 -7.16 -2.49
CA GLY A 127 27.07 -8.24 -1.98
C GLY A 127 27.32 -8.12 -0.48
N GLU A 128 26.35 -7.59 0.28
CA GLU A 128 26.45 -7.33 1.71
C GLU A 128 25.49 -8.23 2.49
N LYS A 129 25.85 -8.59 3.73
CA LYS A 129 24.99 -9.46 4.56
C LYS A 129 23.86 -8.67 5.24
N TYR A 130 24.17 -7.50 5.77
CA TYR A 130 23.19 -6.63 6.43
C TYR A 130 23.04 -5.29 5.73
N ILE A 131 21.87 -4.68 5.88
CA ILE A 131 21.52 -3.36 5.29
C ILE A 131 22.38 -2.20 5.85
N SER A 132 23.18 -2.45 6.87
CA SER A 132 24.08 -1.51 7.54
C SER A 132 25.56 -1.72 7.21
N ASP A 133 25.90 -2.74 6.43
CA ASP A 133 27.29 -3.13 6.19
C ASP A 133 27.91 -2.40 4.99
N GLY A 134 29.23 -2.31 4.98
CA GLY A 134 30.04 -1.97 3.80
C GLY A 134 29.46 -0.86 2.93
N LYS A 135 29.06 -1.19 1.70
CA LYS A 135 28.52 -0.24 0.71
C LYS A 135 27.17 0.38 1.11
N LEU A 136 26.42 -0.26 2.01
CA LEU A 136 25.10 0.14 2.49
C LEU A 136 25.13 0.88 3.84
N SER A 137 26.31 0.98 4.44
CA SER A 137 26.56 1.68 5.72
C SER A 137 26.18 3.16 5.69
N TYR A 138 26.22 3.79 6.87
CA TYR A 138 25.87 5.21 7.08
C TYR A 138 24.46 5.55 6.57
N GLY A 139 23.51 4.63 6.75
CA GLY A 139 22.11 4.82 6.41
C GLY A 139 21.78 4.72 4.91
N LYS A 140 22.76 4.44 4.04
CA LYS A 140 22.54 4.33 2.58
C LYS A 140 21.52 3.24 2.25
N GLY A 141 21.70 2.03 2.76
CA GLY A 141 20.78 0.91 2.50
C GLY A 141 19.37 1.21 3.00
N SER A 142 19.23 1.72 4.22
CA SER A 142 17.94 2.17 4.74
C SER A 142 17.31 3.29 3.91
N GLY A 143 18.10 4.20 3.36
CA GLY A 143 17.65 5.26 2.46
C GLY A 143 17.14 4.71 1.12
N MET A 144 17.79 3.69 0.58
CA MET A 144 17.35 3.01 -0.65
C MET A 144 16.00 2.31 -0.46
N VAL A 145 15.82 1.53 0.62
CA VAL A 145 14.52 0.89 0.93
C VAL A 145 13.44 1.96 1.09
N LYS A 146 13.72 3.01 1.87
CA LYS A 146 12.79 4.13 2.07
C LYS A 146 12.39 4.78 0.74
N LYS A 147 13.33 4.97 -0.19
CA LYS A 147 13.05 5.53 -1.51
C LYS A 147 12.06 4.65 -2.28
N VAL A 148 12.28 3.34 -2.32
CA VAL A 148 11.36 2.41 -3.00
C VAL A 148 9.95 2.47 -2.41
N ILE A 149 9.82 2.52 -1.08
CA ILE A 149 8.50 2.65 -0.44
C ILE A 149 7.83 3.99 -0.75
N ASN A 150 8.59 5.10 -0.80
CA ASN A 150 8.03 6.39 -1.22
C ASN A 150 7.55 6.35 -2.68
N ASP A 151 8.37 5.82 -3.59
CA ASP A 151 8.05 5.73 -5.01
C ASP A 151 6.79 4.86 -5.22
N LEU A 152 6.70 3.72 -4.51
CA LEU A 152 5.50 2.87 -4.47
C LEU A 152 4.24 3.64 -4.03
N VAL A 153 4.31 4.40 -2.94
CA VAL A 153 3.18 5.20 -2.45
C VAL A 153 2.79 6.28 -3.45
N LEU A 154 3.75 6.95 -4.08
CA LEU A 154 3.50 7.99 -5.08
C LEU A 154 2.82 7.42 -6.33
N ASP A 155 3.31 6.29 -6.84
CA ASP A 155 2.76 5.63 -8.01
C ASP A 155 1.32 5.18 -7.76
N LEU A 156 1.07 4.53 -6.62
CA LEU A 156 -0.27 4.09 -6.23
C LEU A 156 -1.24 5.27 -6.05
N LYS A 157 -0.78 6.41 -5.51
CA LYS A 157 -1.60 7.62 -5.36
C LYS A 157 -1.98 8.28 -6.69
N ALA A 158 -1.19 8.04 -7.74
CA ALA A 158 -1.48 8.54 -9.07
C ALA A 158 -2.57 7.71 -9.78
N LEU A 159 -2.91 6.53 -9.25
CA LEU A 159 -3.88 5.62 -9.84
C LEU A 159 -5.30 5.87 -9.30
N PRO A 160 -6.35 5.69 -10.14
CA PRO A 160 -7.74 5.83 -9.72
C PRO A 160 -8.28 4.56 -9.04
N VAL A 161 -7.50 3.95 -8.14
CA VAL A 161 -7.86 2.73 -7.39
C VAL A 161 -7.89 3.00 -5.88
N ASN A 162 -8.62 2.18 -5.14
CA ASN A 162 -8.44 2.08 -3.70
C ASN A 162 -7.14 1.34 -3.41
N VAL A 163 -6.43 1.72 -2.34
CA VAL A 163 -5.19 1.07 -1.92
C VAL A 163 -5.35 0.60 -0.49
N ILE A 164 -5.12 -0.67 -0.25
CA ILE A 164 -5.19 -1.29 1.07
C ILE A 164 -3.82 -1.86 1.42
N TRP A 165 -3.26 -1.39 2.53
CA TRP A 165 -2.04 -1.92 3.11
C TRP A 165 -2.41 -2.87 4.24
N ILE A 166 -2.00 -4.13 4.15
CA ILE A 166 -2.13 -5.08 5.26
C ILE A 166 -0.84 -5.12 6.05
N SER A 167 -0.96 -4.96 7.37
CA SER A 167 0.16 -5.01 8.31
C SER A 167 -0.14 -5.97 9.46
N ARG A 168 0.91 -6.56 10.02
CA ARG A 168 0.83 -7.37 11.23
C ARG A 168 0.68 -6.47 12.46
N GLU A 169 0.32 -7.06 13.59
CA GLU A 169 0.23 -6.36 14.88
C GLU A 169 1.29 -6.92 15.82
N GLU A 170 1.94 -6.04 16.58
CA GLU A 170 2.82 -6.38 17.68
C GLU A 170 2.38 -5.68 18.97
N GLU A 171 2.80 -6.26 20.10
CA GLU A 171 2.61 -5.67 21.42
C GLU A 171 3.83 -4.83 21.77
N GLN A 172 3.59 -3.55 22.09
CA GLN A 172 4.59 -2.63 22.57
C GLN A 172 4.27 -2.24 24.01
N THR A 173 5.16 -2.60 24.93
CA THR A 173 5.08 -2.21 26.33
C THR A 173 5.93 -0.97 26.59
N ASP A 174 5.29 0.11 27.04
CA ASP A 174 6.00 1.29 27.52
C ASP A 174 6.64 0.98 28.88
N ILE A 175 7.97 1.07 28.96
CA ILE A 175 8.74 0.66 30.15
C ILE A 175 8.44 1.56 31.35
N ALA A 176 8.14 2.85 31.11
CA ALA A 176 7.94 3.83 32.19
C ALA A 176 6.54 3.71 32.84
N SER A 177 5.52 3.41 32.05
CA SER A 177 4.12 3.32 32.49
C SER A 177 3.63 1.89 32.69
N GLY A 178 4.35 0.88 32.18
CA GLY A 178 3.92 -0.53 32.16
C GLY A 178 2.73 -0.79 31.22
N VAL A 179 2.25 0.22 30.50
CA VAL A 179 1.09 0.10 29.61
C VAL A 179 1.51 -0.61 28.34
N THR A 180 0.82 -1.70 28.01
CA THR A 180 0.98 -2.42 26.74
C THR A 180 -0.04 -1.94 25.73
N LYS A 181 0.43 -1.53 24.56
CA LYS A 181 -0.38 -1.14 23.41
C LYS A 181 -0.16 -2.12 22.28
N ASN A 182 -1.21 -2.32 21.49
CA ASN A 182 -1.12 -3.09 20.27
C ASN A 182 -0.93 -2.13 19.11
N ILE A 183 0.18 -2.27 18.39
CA ILE A 183 0.57 -1.37 17.30
C ILE A 183 0.84 -2.16 16.02
N PRO A 184 0.81 -1.52 14.85
CA PRO A 184 1.32 -2.14 13.63
C PRO A 184 2.78 -2.60 13.79
N ALA A 185 3.12 -3.79 13.30
CA ALA A 185 4.49 -4.33 13.34
C ALA A 185 5.41 -3.64 12.32
N LEU A 186 4.84 -2.90 11.37
CA LEU A 186 5.60 -2.11 10.42
C LEU A 186 6.43 -1.05 11.15
N LYS A 187 7.75 -1.10 10.96
CA LYS A 187 8.70 -0.13 11.55
C LYS A 187 8.23 1.31 11.33
N GLN A 188 8.25 2.11 12.40
CA GLN A 188 7.71 3.48 12.44
C GLN A 188 8.06 4.35 11.22
N LYS A 189 9.32 4.27 10.75
CA LYS A 189 9.78 5.05 9.59
C LYS A 189 9.02 4.76 8.29
N TYR A 190 8.54 3.53 8.11
CA TYR A 190 7.73 3.14 6.95
C TYR A 190 6.24 3.35 7.24
N TYR A 191 5.79 3.08 8.48
CA TYR A 191 4.42 3.41 8.92
C TYR A 191 4.10 4.88 8.65
N ASN A 192 4.97 5.81 9.06
CA ASN A 192 4.76 7.25 8.86
C ASN A 192 4.62 7.63 7.37
N ILE A 193 5.30 6.93 6.47
CA ILE A 193 5.18 7.16 5.03
C ILE A 193 3.82 6.66 4.53
N ILE A 194 3.45 5.44 4.91
CA ILE A 194 2.28 4.75 4.37
C ILE A 194 1.00 5.25 5.04
N ALA A 195 0.89 5.14 6.36
CA ALA A 195 -0.26 5.57 7.13
C ALA A 195 -0.48 7.09 7.03
N GLY A 196 0.59 7.89 6.97
CA GLY A 196 0.50 9.34 6.70
C GLY A 196 -0.15 9.67 5.34
N ASN A 197 -0.12 8.73 4.38
CA ASN A 197 -0.81 8.84 3.10
C ASN A 197 -2.19 8.16 3.09
N CYS A 198 -2.58 7.43 4.14
CA CYS A 198 -3.88 6.80 4.28
C CYS A 198 -4.98 7.76 4.75
N ASP A 199 -6.22 7.44 4.40
CA ASP A 199 -7.43 8.13 4.84
C ASP A 199 -7.98 7.55 6.14
N LEU A 200 -7.78 6.24 6.35
CA LEU A 200 -8.21 5.49 7.52
C LEU A 200 -7.11 4.51 7.97
N VAL A 201 -6.94 4.41 9.29
CA VAL A 201 -6.23 3.30 9.94
C VAL A 201 -7.27 2.43 10.64
N ILE A 202 -7.31 1.16 10.28
CA ILE A 202 -8.34 0.20 10.73
C ILE A 202 -7.64 -0.95 11.45
N ARG A 203 -7.97 -1.14 12.72
CA ARG A 203 -7.54 -2.30 13.48
C ARG A 203 -8.59 -3.39 13.41
N THR A 204 -8.16 -4.60 13.10
CA THR A 204 -9.00 -5.80 13.08
C THR A 204 -8.67 -6.68 14.27
N GLN A 205 -9.69 -7.27 14.88
CA GLN A 205 -9.56 -8.16 16.03
C GLN A 205 -10.53 -9.33 15.88
N LYS A 206 -10.18 -10.46 16.50
CA LYS A 206 -11.08 -11.62 16.60
C LYS A 206 -11.25 -11.98 18.06
N THR A 207 -12.49 -11.93 18.54
CA THR A 207 -12.87 -12.30 19.91
C THR A 207 -13.84 -13.47 19.84
N GLY A 208 -13.37 -14.67 20.18
CA GLY A 208 -14.13 -15.90 19.98
C GLY A 208 -14.49 -16.10 18.49
N LYS A 209 -15.78 -15.98 18.16
CA LYS A 209 -16.29 -16.09 16.78
C LYS A 209 -16.51 -14.73 16.10
N GLU A 210 -16.41 -13.63 16.85
CA GLU A 210 -16.72 -12.31 16.33
C GLU A 210 -15.48 -11.64 15.75
N HIS A 211 -15.65 -11.01 14.58
CA HIS A 211 -14.63 -10.17 13.95
C HIS A 211 -14.99 -8.70 14.19
N ILE A 212 -14.13 -8.00 14.92
CA ILE A 212 -14.29 -6.60 15.29
C ILE A 212 -13.36 -5.75 14.43
N ARG A 213 -13.84 -4.59 13.99
CA ARG A 213 -13.07 -3.63 13.20
C ARG A 213 -13.22 -2.26 13.85
N VAL A 214 -12.12 -1.63 14.21
CA VAL A 214 -12.09 -0.34 14.89
C VAL A 214 -11.32 0.64 14.03
N ILE A 215 -11.88 1.83 13.83
CA ILE A 215 -11.16 2.93 13.22
C ILE A 215 -10.29 3.59 14.30
N GLU A 216 -8.98 3.49 14.14
CA GLU A 216 -7.99 4.06 15.08
C GLU A 216 -7.63 5.50 14.70
N GLU A 217 -7.51 5.77 13.39
CA GLU A 217 -7.21 7.11 12.87
C GLU A 217 -8.07 7.42 11.64
N LYS A 218 -8.50 8.68 11.52
CA LYS A 218 -9.25 9.22 10.37
C LYS A 218 -8.61 10.51 9.88
N ARG A 219 -8.41 10.63 8.56
CA ARG A 219 -7.95 11.89 7.94
C ARG A 219 -8.98 13.00 8.01
N ALA A 220 -10.26 12.65 8.00
CA ALA A 220 -11.36 13.61 8.07
C ALA A 220 -12.57 12.97 8.76
N ASP A 221 -13.49 13.82 9.23
CA ASP A 221 -14.83 13.36 9.59
C ASP A 221 -15.63 13.10 8.32
N TYR A 222 -15.81 11.81 8.04
CA TYR A 222 -16.61 11.27 6.95
C TYR A 222 -18.05 11.06 7.39
N LYS A 223 -18.96 11.21 6.43
CA LYS A 223 -20.36 10.80 6.54
C LYS A 223 -20.66 9.67 5.55
N PRO A 224 -21.75 8.89 5.74
CA PRO A 224 -22.11 7.84 4.78
C PRO A 224 -22.23 8.36 3.34
N GLU A 225 -22.79 9.56 3.14
CA GLU A 225 -22.96 10.20 1.84
C GLU A 225 -21.65 10.63 1.15
N ASP A 226 -20.54 10.73 1.89
CA ASP A 226 -19.21 11.01 1.34
C ASP A 226 -18.65 9.81 0.55
N ILE A 227 -19.16 8.60 0.81
CA ILE A 227 -18.67 7.36 0.19
C ILE A 227 -19.62 6.96 -0.93
N SER A 228 -19.18 7.19 -2.17
CA SER A 228 -20.03 6.99 -3.36
C SER A 228 -20.27 5.51 -3.66
N ASP A 229 -19.26 4.66 -3.46
CA ASP A 229 -19.37 3.22 -3.65
C ASP A 229 -20.14 2.56 -2.50
N GLU A 230 -21.29 1.96 -2.82
CA GLU A 230 -22.18 1.35 -1.83
C GLU A 230 -21.55 0.17 -1.09
N GLN A 231 -20.72 -0.62 -1.78
CA GLN A 231 -20.03 -1.77 -1.19
C GLN A 231 -18.98 -1.30 -0.18
N VAL A 232 -18.18 -0.30 -0.54
CA VAL A 232 -17.22 0.33 0.38
C VAL A 232 -17.95 0.99 1.55
N ARG A 233 -19.05 1.72 1.29
CA ARG A 233 -19.84 2.36 2.34
C ARG A 233 -20.34 1.33 3.36
N LYS A 234 -20.94 0.23 2.91
CA LYS A 234 -21.42 -0.86 3.78
C LYS A 234 -20.30 -1.48 4.62
N LEU A 235 -19.11 -1.66 4.03
CA LEU A 235 -17.95 -2.18 4.76
C LEU A 235 -17.48 -1.23 5.85
N LEU A 236 -17.36 0.06 5.53
CA LEU A 236 -16.91 1.06 6.49
C LEU A 236 -17.96 1.33 7.57
N THR A 237 -19.27 1.22 7.27
CA THR A 237 -20.34 1.23 8.29
C THR A 237 -20.17 0.11 9.32
N SER A 238 -19.58 -1.04 8.93
CA SER A 238 -19.32 -2.15 9.87
C SER A 238 -18.14 -1.88 10.82
N CYS A 239 -17.38 -0.81 10.62
CA CYS A 239 -16.25 -0.45 11.47
C CYS A 239 -16.69 0.48 12.60
N LEU A 240 -16.38 0.09 13.83
CA LEU A 240 -16.60 0.91 15.03
C LEU A 240 -15.82 2.22 14.91
N GLY A 241 -16.47 3.34 15.19
CA GLY A 241 -15.87 4.68 15.12
C GLY A 241 -15.77 5.28 13.72
N MET A 242 -16.33 4.64 12.67
CA MET A 242 -16.32 5.19 11.32
C MET A 242 -17.13 6.48 11.20
N PHE A 243 -18.42 6.40 11.52
CA PHE A 243 -19.35 7.53 11.49
C PHE A 243 -19.70 7.92 12.93
N ASN A 244 -19.83 9.24 13.15
CA ASN A 244 -20.30 9.81 14.42
C ASN A 244 -21.83 9.83 14.45
#